data_AF-A0A8S9JKB7-F1
#
_entry.id   AF-A0A8S9JKB7-F1
#
_cell.length_a   1.000
_cell.length_b   1.000
_cell.length_c   1.000
_cell.angle_alpha   90.00
_cell.angle_beta   90.00
_cell.angle_gamma   90.00
#
_symmetry.space_group_name_H-M   'P 1'
#
loop_
_entity.id
_entity.type
_entity.pdbx_description
1 polymer ?
#
loop_
_entity_poly.entity_id
_entity_poly.type
_entity_poly.pdbx_seq_one_letter_code
_entity_poly.pdbx_strand_id
1 'polypeptide(L)'
;MEKEHGYLLKALGTQVAEPLRAMVMGAPLVGARHLAQRYERMRQEAESQNGYPHLDRVQTLKPKRESLSLSLSLFIWKICFSLNVHRLSKYQNDKLPELVKKLESAEAKLQDLKSNMTILSKEAVSAMTAVEDQQQNQTLQRLIKLYR
;
A
#
# COMPACT_ATOMS: atom_id res chain seq x y z
N MET A 1 -11.01 35.94 47.07
CA MET A 1 -10.14 35.73 45.89
C MET A 1 -9.83 34.25 45.66
N GLU A 2 -9.33 33.49 46.64
CA GLU A 2 -9.03 32.05 46.44
C GLU A 2 -10.25 31.18 46.09
N LYS A 3 -11.42 31.44 46.68
CA LYS A 3 -12.66 30.72 46.37
C LYS A 3 -13.12 30.92 44.92
N GLU A 4 -12.94 32.11 44.37
CA GLU A 4 -13.32 32.45 42.99
C GLU A 4 -12.36 31.80 41.99
N HIS A 5 -11.06 31.77 42.31
CA HIS A 5 -10.06 31.02 41.55
C HIS A 5 -10.36 29.52 41.55
N GLY A 6 -10.74 28.95 42.70
CA GLY A 6 -11.14 27.54 42.79
C GLY A 6 -12.38 27.23 41.95
N TYR A 7 -13.35 28.14 41.91
CA TYR A 7 -14.55 28.00 41.08
C TYR A 7 -14.25 28.08 39.58
N LEU A 8 -13.42 29.05 39.18
CA LEU A 8 -12.96 29.20 37.80
C LEU A 8 -12.15 27.99 37.31
N LEU A 9 -11.23 27.47 38.14
CA LEU A 9 -10.45 26.28 37.82
C LEU A 9 -11.36 25.05 37.65
N LYS A 10 -12.37 24.91 38.51
CA LYS A 10 -13.34 23.81 38.40
C LYS A 10 -14.23 23.96 37.16
N ALA A 11 -14.63 25.18 36.82
CA ALA A 11 -15.41 25.49 35.62
C ALA A 11 -14.61 25.25 34.33
N LEU A 12 -13.35 25.69 34.26
CA LEU A 12 -12.44 25.41 33.15
C LEU A 12 -12.18 23.90 33.01
N GLY A 13 -11.98 23.20 34.12
CA GLY A 13 -11.80 21.75 34.12
C GLY A 13 -13.00 21.01 33.52
N THR A 14 -14.22 21.36 33.93
CA THR A 14 -15.43 20.67 33.49
C THR A 14 -15.97 21.14 32.14
N GLN A 15 -15.90 22.43 31.83
CA GLN A 15 -16.46 22.99 30.59
C GLN A 15 -15.48 22.96 29.41
N VAL A 16 -14.18 22.86 29.66
CA VAL A 16 -13.14 22.94 28.62
C VAL A 16 -12.23 21.71 28.60
N ALA A 17 -11.61 21.35 29.73
CA ALA A 17 -10.59 20.30 29.74
C ALA A 17 -11.16 18.88 29.52
N GLU A 18 -12.22 18.50 30.23
CA GLU A 18 -12.87 17.19 30.09
C GLU A 18 -13.46 16.96 28.68
N PRO A 19 -14.18 17.92 28.06
CA PRO A 19 -14.67 17.78 26.69
C PRO A 19 -13.56 17.68 25.64
N LEU A 20 -12.45 18.42 25.80
CA LEU A 20 -11.29 18.28 24.91
C LEU A 20 -10.68 16.89 25.03
N ARG A 21 -10.56 16.36 26.25
CA ARG A 21 -10.11 14.98 26.48
C ARG A 21 -11.03 13.97 25.81
N ALA A 22 -12.34 14.15 25.94
CA ALA A 22 -13.35 13.29 25.35
C ALA A 22 -13.40 13.38 23.81
N MET A 23 -13.10 14.54 23.21
CA MET A 23 -12.95 14.66 21.75
C MET A 23 -11.65 13.99 21.29
N VAL A 24 -10.53 14.26 21.96
CA VAL A 24 -9.21 13.68 21.64
C VAL A 24 -9.18 12.16 21.80
N MET A 25 -9.94 11.63 22.76
CA MET A 25 -10.07 10.19 23.05
C MET A 25 -11.37 9.58 22.50
N GLY A 26 -12.21 10.37 21.82
CA GLY A 26 -13.55 9.97 21.40
C GLY A 26 -13.56 9.00 20.22
N ALA A 27 -14.68 8.28 20.07
CA ALA A 27 -14.90 7.25 19.06
C ALA A 27 -14.48 7.63 17.61
N PRO A 28 -14.71 8.86 17.09
CA PRO A 28 -14.34 9.17 15.71
C PRO A 28 -12.85 9.46 15.48
N LEU A 29 -12.11 10.00 16.47
CA LEU A 29 -10.64 10.14 16.38
C LEU A 29 -9.92 8.80 16.59
N VAL A 30 -10.48 7.92 17.41
CA VAL A 30 -10.04 6.52 17.51
C VAL A 30 -10.30 5.78 16.20
N GLY A 31 -11.44 6.03 15.53
CA GLY A 31 -11.73 5.55 14.18
C GLY A 31 -10.69 5.98 13.15
N ALA A 32 -10.30 7.26 13.14
CA ALA A 32 -9.24 7.76 12.27
C ALA A 32 -7.87 7.08 12.50
N ARG A 33 -7.52 6.78 13.76
CA ARG A 33 -6.29 6.03 14.10
C ARG A 33 -6.33 4.59 13.58
N HIS A 34 -7.47 3.90 13.71
CA HIS A 34 -7.62 2.54 13.18
C HIS A 34 -7.52 2.51 11.65
N LEU A 35 -8.08 3.52 10.96
CA LEU A 35 -7.95 3.68 9.51
C LEU A 35 -6.48 3.91 9.09
N ALA A 36 -5.75 4.78 9.80
CA ALA A 36 -4.33 5.01 9.56
C ALA A 36 -3.49 3.73 9.74
N GLN A 37 -3.76 2.96 10.80
CA GLN A 37 -3.07 1.69 11.04
C GLN A 37 -3.39 0.62 9.98
N ARG A 38 -4.63 0.60 9.47
CA ARG A 38 -5.04 -0.32 8.40
C ARG A 38 -4.44 0.05 7.06
N TYR A 39 -4.28 1.34 6.78
CA TYR A 39 -3.53 1.84 5.63
C TYR A 39 -2.05 1.44 5.68
N GLU A 40 -1.39 1.59 6.84
CA GLU A 40 0.04 1.27 6.98
C GLU A 40 0.34 -0.21 6.76
N ARG A 41 -0.51 -1.11 7.27
CA ARG A 41 -0.38 -2.56 7.00
C ARG A 41 -0.52 -2.88 5.51
N MET A 42 -1.52 -2.27 4.87
CA MET A 42 -1.78 -2.45 3.44
C MET A 42 -0.61 -1.97 2.58
N ARG A 43 0.07 -0.89 2.99
CA ARG A 43 1.28 -0.39 2.34
C ARG A 43 2.46 -1.36 2.47
N GLN A 44 2.69 -1.91 3.66
CA GLN A 44 3.79 -2.86 3.89
C GLN A 44 3.60 -4.18 3.12
N GLU A 45 2.36 -4.65 3.00
CA GLU A 45 2.03 -5.82 2.17
C GLU A 45 2.37 -5.59 0.69
N ALA A 46 2.15 -4.38 0.17
CA ALA A 46 2.52 -4.02 -1.20
C ALA A 46 4.04 -3.97 -1.40
N GLU A 47 4.80 -3.45 -0.43
CA GLU A 47 6.27 -3.36 -0.51
C GLU A 47 6.94 -4.73 -0.44
N SER A 48 6.40 -5.66 0.36
CA SER A 48 6.95 -7.02 0.52
C SER A 48 6.80 -7.92 -0.72
N GLN A 49 5.83 -7.63 -1.60
CA GLN A 49 5.55 -8.44 -2.80
C GLN A 49 6.44 -8.07 -4.01
N ASN A 50 7.22 -6.99 -3.93
CA ASN A 50 8.08 -6.50 -5.01
C ASN A 50 9.55 -6.97 -4.90
N GLY A 51 9.87 -7.89 -3.98
CA GLY A 51 11.20 -8.47 -3.83
C GLY A 51 11.49 -9.57 -4.88
N TYR A 52 12.26 -9.27 -5.91
CA TYR A 52 12.69 -10.24 -6.92
C TYR A 52 13.78 -11.20 -6.39
N PRO A 53 13.66 -12.53 -6.55
CA PRO A 53 14.76 -13.46 -6.35
C PRO A 53 15.35 -14.02 -7.66
N HIS A 54 16.68 -14.17 -7.64
CA HIS A 54 17.50 -15.17 -8.36
C HIS A 54 17.85 -14.95 -9.85
N LEU A 55 19.02 -14.31 -10.08
CA LEU A 55 19.86 -14.50 -11.27
C LEU A 55 21.08 -15.33 -10.87
N ASP A 56 21.05 -16.65 -11.06
CA ASP A 56 22.22 -17.49 -10.72
C ASP A 56 22.39 -18.73 -11.62
N ARG A 57 22.10 -18.62 -12.91
CA ARG A 57 22.26 -19.76 -13.85
C ARG A 57 22.61 -19.34 -15.28
N VAL A 58 23.77 -18.71 -15.46
CA VAL A 58 24.38 -18.55 -16.80
C VAL A 58 25.87 -18.90 -16.71
N GLN A 59 26.19 -20.18 -16.51
CA GLN A 59 27.60 -20.59 -16.49
C GLN A 59 27.91 -21.94 -17.11
N THR A 60 27.01 -22.51 -17.91
CA THR A 60 27.36 -23.71 -18.67
C THR A 60 27.11 -23.50 -20.15
N LEU A 61 28.21 -23.53 -20.90
CA LEU A 61 28.39 -24.08 -22.25
C LEU A 61 29.27 -23.15 -23.12
N LYS A 62 30.59 -23.30 -23.00
CA LYS A 62 31.52 -22.90 -24.07
C LYS A 62 31.81 -24.12 -24.96
N PRO A 63 31.61 -24.05 -26.28
CA PRO A 63 31.90 -25.15 -27.19
C PRO A 63 33.40 -25.23 -27.52
N LYS A 64 33.93 -26.46 -27.52
CA LYS A 64 35.29 -26.83 -27.92
C LYS A 64 35.40 -26.75 -29.45
N ARG A 65 36.36 -25.97 -29.98
CA ARG A 65 36.61 -25.83 -31.43
C ARG A 65 37.52 -26.97 -31.91
N GLU A 66 37.00 -27.84 -32.76
CA GLU A 66 37.77 -28.77 -33.59
C GLU A 66 37.72 -28.31 -35.06
N SER A 67 38.80 -28.50 -35.80
CA SER A 67 39.06 -27.94 -37.13
C SER A 67 38.23 -28.59 -38.24
N LEU A 68 37.10 -27.97 -38.59
CA LEU A 68 36.22 -28.35 -39.70
C LEU A 68 36.44 -27.43 -40.92
N SER A 69 36.22 -27.92 -42.15
CA SER A 69 36.40 -27.12 -43.38
C SER A 69 35.48 -25.88 -43.40
N LEU A 70 35.88 -24.81 -44.11
CA LEU A 70 35.14 -23.53 -44.10
C LEU A 70 33.68 -23.64 -44.59
N SER A 71 33.38 -24.52 -45.54
CA SER A 71 32.00 -24.75 -46.01
C SER A 71 31.16 -25.49 -44.96
N LEU A 72 31.75 -26.50 -44.31
CA LEU A 72 31.11 -27.26 -43.26
C LEU A 72 30.92 -26.43 -41.98
N SER A 73 31.88 -25.57 -41.64
CA SER A 73 31.77 -24.68 -40.48
C SER A 73 30.71 -23.60 -40.69
N LEU A 74 30.53 -23.07 -41.91
CA LEU A 74 29.45 -22.13 -42.24
C LEU A 74 28.07 -22.81 -42.17
N PHE A 75 27.98 -24.04 -42.66
CA PHE A 75 26.74 -24.84 -42.61
C PHE A 75 26.37 -25.19 -41.16
N ILE A 76 27.34 -25.65 -40.38
CA ILE A 76 27.18 -25.91 -38.94
C ILE A 76 26.82 -24.61 -38.21
N TRP A 77 27.42 -23.47 -38.56
CA TRP A 77 27.07 -22.19 -37.93
C TRP A 77 25.65 -21.76 -38.27
N LYS A 78 25.18 -21.90 -39.51
CA LYS A 78 23.77 -21.65 -39.87
C LYS A 78 22.81 -22.55 -39.11
N ILE A 79 23.12 -23.85 -38.99
CA ILE A 79 22.32 -24.80 -38.21
C ILE A 79 22.34 -24.43 -36.73
N CYS A 80 23.51 -24.18 -36.15
CA CYS A 80 23.65 -23.78 -34.74
C CYS A 80 22.98 -22.43 -34.46
N PHE A 81 23.05 -21.47 -35.37
CA PHE A 81 22.38 -20.17 -35.25
C PHE A 81 20.86 -20.35 -35.32
N SER A 82 20.36 -21.11 -36.29
CA SER A 82 18.92 -21.39 -36.44
C SER A 82 18.37 -22.19 -35.23
N LEU A 83 19.09 -23.20 -34.75
CA LEU A 83 18.74 -23.91 -33.50
C LEU A 83 18.82 -23.01 -32.27
N ASN A 84 19.79 -22.11 -32.19
CA ASN A 84 19.93 -21.18 -31.08
C ASN A 84 18.77 -20.17 -31.06
N VAL A 85 18.40 -19.62 -32.22
CA VAL A 85 17.22 -18.74 -32.38
C VAL A 85 15.93 -19.48 -32.03
N HIS A 86 15.76 -20.72 -32.49
CA HIS A 86 14.60 -21.54 -32.16
C HIS A 86 14.55 -21.92 -30.66
N ARG A 87 15.70 -22.19 -30.05
CA ARG A 87 15.82 -22.47 -28.61
C ARG A 87 15.54 -21.23 -27.77
N LEU A 88 16.02 -20.05 -28.18
CA LEU A 88 15.67 -18.78 -27.55
C LEU A 88 14.18 -18.47 -27.67
N SER A 89 13.61 -18.71 -28.86
CA SER A 89 12.18 -18.52 -29.12
C SER A 89 11.33 -19.42 -28.23
N LYS A 90 11.66 -20.71 -28.09
CA LYS A 90 10.98 -21.60 -27.12
C LYS A 90 11.16 -21.13 -25.68
N TYR A 91 12.38 -20.77 -25.27
CA TYR A 91 12.64 -20.31 -23.91
C TYR A 91 11.85 -19.05 -23.54
N GLN A 92 11.68 -18.13 -24.48
CA GLN A 92 10.88 -16.91 -24.30
C GLN A 92 9.37 -17.22 -24.30
N ASN A 93 8.90 -18.13 -25.17
CA ASN A 93 7.51 -18.57 -25.23
C ASN A 93 7.08 -19.45 -24.05
N ASP A 94 7.99 -20.19 -23.42
CA ASP A 94 7.67 -21.02 -22.25
C ASP A 94 7.57 -20.18 -20.96
N LYS A 95 8.33 -19.09 -20.88
CA LYS A 95 8.31 -18.17 -19.72
C LYS A 95 7.25 -17.08 -19.82
N LEU A 96 6.86 -16.67 -21.03
CA LEU A 96 5.85 -15.62 -21.24
C LEU A 96 4.53 -15.92 -20.51
N PRO A 97 3.96 -17.14 -20.58
CA PRO A 97 2.69 -17.46 -19.93
C PRO A 97 2.78 -17.44 -18.41
N GLU A 98 3.93 -17.80 -17.84
CA GLU A 98 4.15 -17.73 -16.39
C GLU A 98 4.24 -16.28 -15.90
N LEU A 99 4.94 -15.41 -16.65
CA LEU A 99 5.02 -13.99 -16.36
C LEU A 99 3.66 -13.29 -16.52
N VAL A 100 2.91 -13.65 -17.56
CA VAL A 100 1.55 -13.13 -17.79
C VAL A 100 0.62 -13.53 -16.65
N LYS A 101 0.61 -14.80 -16.22
CA LYS A 101 -0.20 -15.23 -15.06
C LYS A 101 0.18 -14.51 -13.77
N LYS A 102 1.48 -14.28 -13.53
CA LYS A 102 1.94 -13.49 -12.37
C LYS A 102 1.48 -12.04 -12.47
N LEU A 103 1.57 -11.44 -13.67
CA LEU A 103 1.09 -10.08 -13.92
C LEU A 103 -0.42 -9.97 -13.71
N GLU A 104 -1.22 -10.89 -14.26
CA GLU A 104 -2.67 -10.96 -14.06
C GLU A 104 -3.02 -11.11 -12.57
N SER A 105 -2.28 -11.95 -11.83
CA SER A 105 -2.48 -12.11 -10.39
C SER A 105 -2.12 -10.84 -9.61
N ALA A 106 -1.07 -10.13 -10.03
CA ALA A 106 -0.67 -8.87 -9.42
C ALA A 106 -1.67 -7.75 -9.75
N GLU A 107 -2.21 -7.72 -10.96
CA GLU A 107 -3.24 -6.78 -11.39
C GLU A 107 -4.55 -7.01 -10.62
N ALA A 108 -5.00 -8.26 -10.47
CA ALA A 108 -6.17 -8.58 -9.65
C ALA A 108 -5.99 -8.11 -8.20
N LYS A 109 -4.84 -8.40 -7.59
CA LYS A 109 -4.50 -7.91 -6.25
C LYS A 109 -4.46 -6.39 -6.16
N LEU A 110 -3.94 -5.71 -7.18
CA LEU A 110 -3.95 -4.24 -7.24
C LEU A 110 -5.36 -3.69 -7.34
N GLN A 111 -6.26 -4.32 -8.10
CA GLN A 111 -7.66 -3.93 -8.16
C GLN A 111 -8.35 -4.12 -6.81
N ASP A 112 -8.10 -5.23 -6.12
CA ASP A 112 -8.60 -5.47 -4.77
C ASP A 112 -8.09 -4.41 -3.79
N LEU A 113 -6.78 -4.13 -3.81
CA LEU A 113 -6.15 -3.10 -3.00
C LEU A 113 -6.77 -1.72 -3.26
N LYS A 114 -6.97 -1.37 -4.53
CA LYS A 114 -7.60 -0.12 -4.95
C LYS A 114 -9.02 -0.02 -4.42
N SER A 115 -9.82 -1.08 -4.56
CA SER A 115 -11.20 -1.10 -4.05
C SER A 115 -11.22 -0.92 -2.52
N ASN A 116 -10.35 -1.63 -1.79
CA ASN A 116 -10.20 -1.50 -0.34
C ASN A 116 -9.77 -0.08 0.06
N MET A 117 -8.85 0.53 -0.69
CA MET A 117 -8.44 1.92 -0.48
C MET A 117 -9.60 2.89 -0.68
N THR A 118 -10.45 2.68 -1.70
CA THR A 118 -11.63 3.53 -1.91
C THR A 118 -12.70 3.38 -0.81
N ILE A 119 -12.81 2.21 -0.19
CA ILE A 119 -13.72 2.00 0.95
C ILE A 119 -13.19 2.74 2.17
N LEU A 120 -11.90 2.55 2.48
CA LEU A 120 -11.24 3.23 3.60
C LEU A 120 -11.27 4.76 3.45
N SER A 121 -11.10 5.29 2.24
CA SER A 121 -11.18 6.74 2.02
C SER A 121 -12.59 7.28 2.26
N LYS A 122 -13.64 6.55 1.89
CA LYS A 122 -15.03 6.90 2.22
C LYS A 122 -15.26 6.87 3.72
N GLU A 123 -14.81 5.82 4.40
CA GLU A 123 -14.92 5.69 5.86
C GLU A 123 -14.19 6.84 6.59
N ALA A 124 -13.00 7.23 6.10
CA ALA A 124 -12.25 8.36 6.64
C ALA A 124 -12.99 9.67 6.49
N VAL A 125 -13.55 9.96 5.31
CA VAL A 125 -14.36 11.16 5.06
C VAL A 125 -15.57 11.19 5.97
N SER A 126 -16.33 10.09 6.06
CA SER A 126 -17.50 10.02 6.95
C SER A 126 -17.13 10.23 8.42
N ALA A 127 -16.01 9.65 8.88
CA ALA A 127 -15.55 9.83 10.25
C ALA A 127 -15.12 11.28 10.53
N MET A 128 -14.43 11.94 9.59
CA MET A 128 -14.00 13.34 9.73
C MET A 128 -15.19 14.30 9.73
N THR A 129 -16.18 14.11 8.86
CA THR A 129 -17.42 14.91 8.86
C THR A 129 -18.17 14.77 10.18
N ALA A 130 -18.25 13.56 10.74
CA ALA A 130 -18.86 13.35 12.05
C ALA A 130 -18.13 14.09 13.19
N VAL A 131 -16.79 14.22 13.13
CA VAL A 131 -16.03 15.04 14.08
C VAL A 131 -16.42 16.51 13.97
N GLU A 132 -16.50 17.04 12.75
CA GLU A 132 -16.87 18.44 12.50
C GLU A 132 -18.28 18.74 13.03
N ASP A 133 -19.26 17.88 12.72
CA ASP A 133 -20.64 18.02 13.19
C ASP A 133 -20.71 17.98 14.72
N GLN A 134 -19.99 17.05 15.34
CA GLN A 134 -19.90 16.95 16.79
C GLN A 134 -19.29 18.22 17.40
N GLN A 135 -18.22 18.75 16.79
CA GLN A 135 -17.54 19.96 17.26
C GLN A 135 -18.45 21.20 17.14
N GLN A 136 -19.18 21.35 16.02
CA GLN A 136 -20.13 22.44 15.82
C GLN A 136 -21.25 22.41 16.87
N ASN A 137 -21.86 21.25 17.08
CA ASN A 137 -22.98 21.12 18.02
C ASN A 137 -22.54 21.39 19.47
N GLN A 138 -21.37 20.86 19.88
CA GLN A 138 -20.82 21.16 21.21
C GLN A 138 -20.49 22.64 21.40
N THR A 139 -19.99 23.31 20.35
CA THR A 139 -19.69 24.75 20.39
C THR A 139 -20.96 25.57 20.62
N LEU A 140 -22.04 25.25 19.89
CA LEU A 140 -23.35 25.89 20.07
C LEU A 140 -23.88 25.72 21.50
N GLN A 141 -23.81 24.51 22.05
CA GLN A 141 -24.24 24.24 23.43
C GLN A 141 -23.44 25.05 24.46
N ARG A 142 -22.15 25.30 24.22
CA ARG A 142 -21.32 26.14 25.10
C ARG A 142 -21.71 27.60 25.02
N LEU A 143 -21.93 28.14 23.82
CA LEU A 143 -22.40 29.52 23.66
C LEU A 143 -23.72 29.71 24.40
N ILE A 144 -24.69 28.81 24.22
CA ILE A 144 -25.98 28.87 24.93
C ILE A 144 -25.80 28.88 26.45
N LYS A 145 -24.89 28.05 26.99
CA LYS A 145 -24.61 28.00 28.44
C LYS A 145 -23.88 29.23 28.98
N LEU A 146 -23.13 29.96 28.17
CA LEU A 146 -22.44 31.19 28.58
C LEU A 146 -23.37 32.41 28.53
N TYR A 147 -24.36 32.41 27.64
CA TYR A 147 -25.33 33.49 27.45
C TYR A 147 -26.66 33.26 28.17
N ARG A 148 -26.79 32.17 28.93
CA ARG A 148 -27.95 31.86 29.78
C ARG A 148 -27.52 31.87 31.24
#